data_AF-A0A7X5QRM8-F1
#
_entry.id   AF-A0A7X5QRM8-F1
#
_cell.length_a   1.000
_cell.length_b   1.000
_cell.length_c   1.000
_cell.angle_alpha   90.00
_cell.angle_beta   90.00
_cell.angle_gamma   90.00
#
_symmetry.space_group_name_H-M   'P 1'
#
loop_
_entity.id
_entity.type
_entity.pdbx_description
1 polymer ?
#
loop_
_entity_poly.entity_id
_entity_poly.type
_entity_poly.pdbx_seq_one_letter_code
_entity_poly.pdbx_strand_id
1 'polypeptide(L)'
;MTSYPAPSPTDLSPEAIALLEKARMSRIAIDDAARDTATAADELRRYARFSRPGQPSAHIVQLRQRQARARIKSSQAKQAFLQAAREFVHTAGLLPANMSLESFVLECIERAAQGPSR
;
A
#
# COMPACT_ATOMS: atom_id res chain seq x y z
N MET A 1 -6.42 -31.35 -2.22
CA MET A 1 -6.11 -29.94 -2.49
C MET A 1 -6.31 -29.18 -1.19
N THR A 2 -5.25 -29.02 -0.41
CA THR A 2 -5.30 -28.43 0.93
C THR A 2 -5.06 -26.93 0.78
N SER A 3 -6.13 -26.14 0.80
CA SER A 3 -6.01 -24.69 0.96
C SER A 3 -5.53 -24.46 2.39
N TYR A 4 -4.29 -24.03 2.59
CA TYR A 4 -3.81 -23.69 3.93
C TYR A 4 -4.57 -22.44 4.39
N PRO A 5 -5.44 -22.53 5.41
CA PRO A 5 -6.15 -21.34 5.86
C PRO A 5 -5.10 -20.36 6.40
N ALA A 6 -5.20 -19.08 6.01
CA ALA A 6 -4.42 -18.03 6.65
C ALA A 6 -4.60 -18.14 8.19
N PRO A 7 -3.53 -17.96 8.98
CA PRO A 7 -3.56 -18.21 10.42
C PRO A 7 -4.54 -17.28 11.12
N SER A 8 -5.14 -17.76 12.20
CA SER A 8 -5.93 -16.88 13.07
C SER A 8 -4.99 -15.94 13.82
N PRO A 9 -5.39 -14.68 14.13
CA PRO A 9 -4.52 -13.74 14.84
C PRO A 9 -4.03 -14.25 16.20
N THR A 10 -4.79 -15.16 16.81
CA THR A 10 -4.52 -15.77 18.12
C THR A 10 -3.31 -16.72 18.10
N ASP A 11 -2.94 -17.24 16.93
CA ASP A 11 -1.84 -18.20 16.76
C ASP A 11 -0.50 -17.51 16.42
N LEU A 12 -0.50 -16.18 16.26
CA LEU A 12 0.67 -15.40 15.84
C LEU A 12 1.47 -14.91 17.05
N SER A 13 2.80 -14.90 16.90
CA SER A 13 3.66 -14.23 17.88
C SER A 13 3.39 -12.71 17.91
N PRO A 14 3.66 -12.02 19.02
CA PRO A 14 3.54 -10.56 19.08
C PRO A 14 4.36 -9.83 18.00
N GLU A 15 5.51 -10.39 17.64
CA GLU A 15 6.35 -9.88 16.56
C GLU A 15 5.68 -10.03 15.19
N ALA A 16 5.09 -11.19 14.90
CA ALA A 16 4.33 -11.40 13.67
C ALA A 16 3.12 -10.45 13.58
N ILE A 17 2.43 -10.19 14.70
CA ILE A 17 1.34 -9.20 14.76
C ILE A 17 1.85 -7.80 14.43
N ALA A 18 2.99 -7.38 15.01
CA ALA A 18 3.57 -6.07 14.74
C ALA A 18 3.98 -5.90 13.27
N LEU A 19 4.53 -6.95 12.66
CA LEU A 19 4.90 -6.96 11.24
C LEU A 19 3.67 -6.90 10.33
N LEU A 20 2.57 -7.58 10.70
CA LEU A 20 1.30 -7.50 9.99
C LEU A 20 0.70 -6.09 10.06
N GLU A 21 0.73 -5.44 11.21
CA GLU A 21 0.30 -4.04 11.36
C GLU A 21 1.19 -3.08 10.55
N LYS A 22 2.51 -3.30 10.52
CA LYS A 22 3.42 -2.51 9.66
C LYS A 22 3.08 -2.68 8.18
N ALA A 23 2.76 -3.90 7.74
CA ALA A 23 2.29 -4.16 6.38
C ALA A 23 0.96 -3.43 6.11
N ARG A 24 0.00 -3.49 7.06
CA ARG A 24 -1.28 -2.78 6.97
C ARG A 24 -1.10 -1.26 6.84
N MET A 25 -0.28 -0.65 7.70
CA MET A 25 0.03 0.79 7.63
C MET A 25 0.69 1.16 6.29
N SER A 26 1.60 0.32 5.80
CA SER A 26 2.25 0.53 4.51
C SER A 26 1.23 0.45 3.36
N ARG A 27 0.25 -0.46 3.44
CA ARG A 27 -0.82 -0.56 2.45
C ARG A 27 -1.69 0.69 2.41
N ILE A 28 -2.09 1.20 3.58
CA ILE A 28 -2.84 2.47 3.68
C ILE A 28 -2.03 3.60 3.04
N ALA A 29 -0.73 3.69 3.32
CA ALA A 29 0.14 4.70 2.72
C ALA A 29 0.26 4.58 1.18
N ILE A 30 0.23 3.37 0.63
CA ILE A 30 0.15 3.15 -0.83
C ILE A 30 -1.14 3.75 -1.39
N ASP A 31 -2.28 3.45 -0.76
CA ASP A 31 -3.60 3.91 -1.21
C ASP A 31 -3.72 5.44 -1.10
N ASP A 32 -3.20 6.03 -0.02
CA ASP A 32 -3.15 7.49 0.17
C ASP A 32 -2.30 8.16 -0.93
N ALA A 33 -1.12 7.61 -1.23
CA ALA A 33 -0.24 8.13 -2.27
C ALA A 33 -0.86 8.00 -3.68
N ALA A 34 -1.65 6.95 -3.92
CA ALA A 34 -2.40 6.78 -5.16
C ALA A 34 -3.50 7.86 -5.30
N ARG A 35 -4.25 8.13 -4.22
CA ARG A 35 -5.26 9.20 -4.19
C ARG A 35 -4.65 10.59 -4.40
N ASP A 36 -3.51 10.87 -3.77
CA ASP A 36 -2.75 12.12 -3.98
C ASP A 36 -2.32 12.28 -5.44
N THR A 37 -1.84 11.21 -6.06
CA THR A 37 -1.40 11.21 -7.46
C THR A 37 -2.58 11.48 -8.40
N ALA A 38 -3.73 10.85 -8.15
CA ALA A 38 -4.96 11.06 -8.92
C ALA A 38 -5.47 12.50 -8.78
N THR A 39 -5.50 13.02 -7.56
CA THR A 39 -5.92 14.40 -7.26
C THR A 39 -5.06 15.43 -8.00
N ALA A 40 -3.73 15.28 -7.94
CA ALA A 40 -2.82 16.16 -8.67
C ALA A 40 -2.97 16.04 -10.20
N ALA A 41 -3.26 14.84 -10.72
CA ALA A 41 -3.51 14.64 -12.14
C ALA A 41 -4.81 15.32 -12.60
N ASP A 42 -5.88 15.25 -11.80
CA ASP A 42 -7.16 15.91 -12.10
C ASP A 42 -7.05 17.43 -12.04
N GLU A 43 -6.28 17.96 -11.09
CA GLU A 43 -5.91 19.38 -11.07
C GLU A 43 -5.14 19.76 -12.33
N LEU A 44 -4.10 19.00 -12.71
CA LEU A 44 -3.33 19.25 -13.94
C LEU A 44 -4.20 19.25 -15.20
N ARG A 45 -5.14 18.31 -15.33
CA ARG A 45 -6.09 18.25 -16.47
C ARG A 45 -6.99 19.48 -16.53
N ARG A 46 -7.46 19.96 -15.38
CA ARG A 46 -8.28 21.19 -15.30
C ARG A 46 -7.46 22.42 -15.72
N TYR A 47 -6.23 22.58 -15.22
CA TYR A 47 -5.39 23.73 -15.54
C TYR A 47 -4.80 23.69 -16.96
N ALA A 48 -4.62 22.51 -17.56
CA ALA A 48 -4.18 22.35 -18.94
C ALA A 48 -5.11 23.06 -19.94
N ARG A 49 -6.41 23.16 -19.64
CA ARG A 49 -7.40 23.84 -20.50
C ARG A 49 -7.23 25.36 -20.55
N PHE A 50 -6.56 25.93 -19.55
CA PHE A 50 -6.43 27.39 -19.38
C PHE A 50 -4.98 27.87 -19.51
N SER A 51 -4.04 26.98 -19.82
CA SER A 51 -2.62 27.35 -19.95
C SER A 51 -2.38 27.99 -21.32
N ARG A 52 -1.78 29.19 -21.34
CA ARG A 52 -1.32 29.81 -22.58
C ARG A 52 -0.09 29.07 -23.15
N PRO A 53 0.04 28.92 -24.47
CA PRO A 53 1.25 28.35 -25.07
C PRO A 53 2.47 29.21 -24.72
N GLY A 54 3.57 28.57 -24.28
CA GLY A 54 4.88 29.23 -24.15
C GLY A 54 5.54 29.17 -22.77
N GLN A 55 4.79 29.12 -21.66
CA GLN A 55 5.38 28.93 -20.32
C GLN A 55 4.42 28.28 -19.31
N PRO A 56 4.85 27.21 -18.60
CA PRO A 56 4.07 26.66 -17.51
C PRO A 56 4.02 27.66 -16.36
N SER A 57 2.82 27.95 -15.85
CA SER A 57 2.66 28.78 -14.66
C SER A 57 3.32 28.13 -13.44
N ALA A 58 3.75 28.93 -12.46
CA ALA A 58 4.30 28.44 -11.20
C ALA A 58 3.37 27.40 -10.53
N HIS A 59 2.06 27.59 -10.66
CA HIS A 59 1.05 26.64 -10.19
C HIS A 59 1.15 25.26 -10.86
N ILE A 60 1.29 25.19 -12.20
CA ILE A 60 1.46 23.90 -12.91
C ILE A 60 2.75 23.20 -12.49
N VAL A 61 3.82 23.96 -12.25
CA VAL A 61 5.09 23.40 -11.74
C VAL A 61 4.88 22.79 -10.35
N GLN A 62 4.21 23.50 -9.44
CA GLN A 62 3.88 22.99 -8.10
C GLN A 62 3.04 21.71 -8.17
N LEU A 63 2.02 21.67 -9.04
CA LEU A 63 1.18 20.48 -9.23
C LEU A 63 2.00 19.27 -9.72
N ARG A 64 2.91 19.47 -10.67
CA ARG A 64 3.81 18.41 -11.14
C ARG A 64 4.76 17.93 -10.06
N GLN A 65 5.31 18.84 -9.25
CA GLN A 65 6.14 18.49 -8.10
C GLN A 65 5.35 17.68 -7.06
N ARG A 66 4.11 18.09 -6.75
CA ARG A 66 3.20 17.33 -5.87
C ARG A 66 2.98 15.91 -6.41
N GLN A 67 2.69 15.78 -7.70
CA GLN A 67 2.51 14.48 -8.35
C GLN A 67 3.80 13.62 -8.28
N ALA A 68 4.97 14.20 -8.53
CA ALA A 68 6.25 13.49 -8.44
C ALA A 68 6.54 13.02 -7.00
N ARG A 69 6.28 13.87 -6.00
CA ARG A 69 6.41 13.52 -4.58
C ARG A 69 5.46 12.39 -4.18
N ALA A 70 4.21 12.43 -4.64
CA ALA A 70 3.23 11.36 -4.38
C ALA A 70 3.68 10.02 -4.97
N ARG A 71 4.25 10.01 -6.19
CA ARG A 71 4.83 8.80 -6.79
C ARG A 71 6.01 8.24 -5.99
N ILE A 72 6.91 9.10 -5.52
CA ILE A 72 8.03 8.68 -4.66
C ILE A 72 7.50 8.04 -3.37
N LYS A 73 6.53 8.68 -2.71
CA LYS A 73 5.88 8.14 -1.50
C LYS A 73 5.24 6.77 -1.77
N SER A 74 4.54 6.61 -2.89
CA SER A 74 3.94 5.33 -3.28
C SER A 74 5.00 4.23 -3.44
N SER A 75 6.12 4.54 -4.11
CA SER A 75 7.23 3.58 -4.27
C SER A 75 7.84 3.19 -2.92
N GLN A 76 8.05 4.16 -2.02
CA GLN A 76 8.60 3.91 -0.68
C GLN A 76 7.63 3.06 0.16
N ALA A 77 6.33 3.38 0.14
CA ALA A 77 5.31 2.61 0.84
C ALA A 77 5.21 1.17 0.30
N LYS A 78 5.34 0.99 -1.02
CA LYS A 78 5.39 -0.35 -1.64
C LYS A 78 6.60 -1.16 -1.18
N GLN A 79 7.79 -0.54 -1.12
CA GLN A 79 8.99 -1.20 -0.60
C GLN A 79 8.82 -1.59 0.87
N ALA A 80 8.30 -0.69 1.71
CA ALA A 80 8.03 -0.95 3.11
C ALA A 80 7.01 -2.10 3.31
N PHE A 81 5.95 -2.13 2.50
CA PHE A 81 4.97 -3.22 2.48
C PHE A 81 5.63 -4.56 2.17
N LEU A 82 6.41 -4.65 1.08
CA LEU A 82 7.05 -5.90 0.68
C LEU A 82 8.06 -6.39 1.71
N GLN A 83 8.78 -5.48 2.36
CA GLN A 83 9.69 -5.83 3.44
C GLN A 83 8.94 -6.40 4.64
N ALA A 84 7.93 -5.69 5.15
CA ALA A 84 7.12 -6.14 6.27
C ALA A 84 6.40 -7.46 5.97
N ALA A 85 5.91 -7.65 4.75
CA ALA A 85 5.28 -8.88 4.30
C ALA A 85 6.23 -10.08 4.33
N ARG A 86 7.48 -9.90 3.85
CA ARG A 86 8.50 -10.96 3.87
C ARG A 86 8.88 -11.34 5.29
N GLU A 87 9.14 -10.34 6.13
CA GLU A 87 9.47 -10.53 7.54
C GLU A 87 8.32 -11.23 8.27
N PHE A 88 7.07 -10.79 8.06
CA PHE A 88 5.87 -11.41 8.65
C PHE A 88 5.77 -12.90 8.33
N VAL A 89 5.82 -13.26 7.04
CA VAL A 89 5.67 -14.65 6.61
C VAL A 89 6.79 -15.53 7.17
N HIS A 90 8.00 -15.00 7.27
CA HIS A 90 9.13 -15.70 7.89
C HIS A 90 8.92 -15.90 9.40
N THR A 91 8.63 -14.83 10.15
CA THR A 91 8.43 -14.88 11.61
C THR A 91 7.22 -15.72 12.01
N ALA A 92 6.17 -15.73 11.20
CA ALA A 92 4.97 -16.52 11.42
C ALA A 92 5.11 -17.98 10.96
N GLY A 93 6.23 -18.37 10.32
CA GLY A 93 6.43 -19.71 9.79
C GLY A 93 5.44 -20.09 8.68
N LEU A 94 4.93 -19.10 7.94
CA LEU A 94 3.93 -19.28 6.90
C LEU A 94 4.60 -19.44 5.53
N LEU A 95 3.90 -20.09 4.60
CA LEU A 95 4.29 -20.12 3.19
C LEU A 95 3.04 -19.93 2.31
N PRO A 96 3.03 -18.96 1.39
CA PRO A 96 1.91 -18.78 0.48
C PRO A 96 1.90 -19.92 -0.53
N ALA A 97 0.99 -20.88 -0.34
CA ALA A 97 1.01 -22.15 -1.09
C ALA A 97 0.60 -22.00 -2.57
N ASN A 98 -0.21 -20.99 -2.93
CA ASN A 98 -0.77 -20.84 -4.29
C ASN A 98 -1.03 -19.39 -4.71
N MET A 99 -0.43 -18.42 -4.04
CA MET A 99 -0.66 -17.00 -4.35
C MET A 99 0.60 -16.17 -4.14
N SER A 100 0.57 -14.93 -4.65
CA SER A 100 1.67 -14.00 -4.41
C SER A 100 1.78 -13.65 -2.92
N LEU A 101 2.98 -13.31 -2.48
CA LEU A 101 3.21 -12.82 -1.12
C LEU A 101 2.31 -11.61 -0.79
N GLU A 102 2.13 -10.70 -1.75
CA GLU A 102 1.28 -9.53 -1.59
C GLU A 102 -0.18 -9.94 -1.35
N SER A 103 -0.73 -10.80 -2.20
CA SER A 103 -2.10 -11.31 -2.05
C SER A 103 -2.32 -12.00 -0.71
N PHE A 104 -1.37 -12.85 -0.31
CA PHE A 104 -1.45 -13.58 0.97
C PHE A 104 -1.49 -12.64 2.17
N VAL A 105 -0.60 -11.64 2.21
CA VAL A 105 -0.56 -10.70 3.34
C VAL A 105 -1.78 -9.77 3.33
N LEU A 106 -2.32 -9.41 2.16
CA LEU A 106 -3.58 -8.68 2.08
C LEU A 106 -4.75 -9.47 2.67
N GLU A 107 -4.87 -10.76 2.36
CA GLU A 107 -5.88 -11.64 2.97
C GLU A 107 -5.71 -11.73 4.50
N CYS A 108 -4.46 -11.82 4.98
CA CYS A 108 -4.17 -11.79 6.42
C CYS A 108 -4.63 -10.47 7.07
N ILE A 109 -4.38 -9.33 6.43
CA ILE A 109 -4.82 -8.01 6.90
C ILE A 109 -6.35 -7.94 6.95
N GLU A 110 -7.03 -8.41 5.92
CA GLU A 110 -8.49 -8.40 5.85
C GLU A 110 -9.13 -9.28 6.93
N ARG A 111 -8.59 -10.48 7.16
CA ARG A 111 -9.06 -11.38 8.23
C ARG A 111 -8.78 -10.82 9.62
N ALA A 112 -7.63 -10.19 9.84
CA ALA A 112 -7.33 -9.51 11.11
C ALA A 112 -8.33 -8.37 11.38
N ALA A 113 -8.80 -7.67 10.34
CA ALA A 113 -9.79 -6.60 10.46
C ALA A 113 -11.22 -7.11 10.72
N GLN A 114 -11.56 -8.32 10.29
CA GLN A 114 -12.90 -8.90 10.45
C GLN A 114 -13.18 -9.43 11.87
N GLY A 115 -12.16 -9.47 12.75
CA GLY A 115 -12.28 -10.02 14.10
C GLY A 115 -12.51 -11.55 14.10
N PRO A 116 -12.37 -12.23 15.25
CA PRO A 116 -12.65 -13.66 15.32
C PRO A 116 -14.14 -13.87 14.99
N SER A 117 -14.42 -14.61 13.91
CA SER A 117 -15.75 -15.16 13.68
C SER A 117 -16.10 -16.03 14.89
N ARG A 118 -17.10 -15.59 15.66
CA ARG A 118 -17.62 -16.28 16.84
C ARG A 118 -18.25 -17.61 16.48
#